data_AF-A0A6V7VMV2-F1
#
_entry.id   AF-A0A6V7VMV2-F1
#
_cell.length_a   1.000
_cell.length_b   1.000
_cell.length_c   1.000
_cell.angle_alpha   90.00
_cell.angle_beta   90.00
_cell.angle_gamma   90.00
#
_symmetry.space_group_name_H-M   'P 1'
#
loop_
_entity.id
_entity.type
_entity.pdbx_description
1 polymer ?
#
loop_
_entity_poly.entity_id
_entity_poly.type
_entity_poly.pdbx_seq_one_letter_code
_entity_poly.pdbx_strand_id
1 'polypeptide(L)'
;MKKLYRSLSLIVFLNIGSIIFYNTIVIIIVGYFLNKNEIISVEAWFILSYLGVIYLIGLAANAPILFINSSDYREAYLKEFNLIKTFFQKIFNNTSTPIQVISKDINNKKINQIIPIST
;
A
#
# COMPACT_ATOMS: atom_id res chain seq x y z
N MET A 1 -20.56 -10.59 -19.93
CA MET A 1 -20.89 -9.38 -20.74
C MET A 1 -21.54 -8.26 -19.91
N LYS A 2 -22.81 -8.35 -19.51
CA LYS A 2 -23.54 -7.23 -18.86
C LYS A 2 -22.84 -6.61 -17.63
N LYS A 3 -22.18 -7.42 -16.79
CA LYS A 3 -21.43 -6.93 -15.60
C LYS A 3 -20.21 -6.08 -15.96
N LEU A 4 -19.46 -6.46 -17.01
CA LEU A 4 -18.26 -5.73 -17.46
C LEU A 4 -18.65 -4.35 -18.00
N TYR A 5 -19.69 -4.27 -18.82
CA TYR A 5 -20.21 -2.99 -19.33
C TYR A 5 -20.66 -2.06 -18.20
N ARG A 6 -21.27 -2.60 -17.15
CA ARG A 6 -21.64 -1.82 -15.96
C ARG A 6 -20.41 -1.24 -15.26
N SER A 7 -19.36 -2.04 -15.07
CA SER A 7 -18.10 -1.56 -14.48
C SER A 7 -17.46 -0.47 -15.34
N LEU A 8 -17.41 -0.67 -16.66
CA LEU A 8 -16.82 0.29 -17.58
C LEU A 8 -17.61 1.61 -17.60
N SER A 9 -18.94 1.54 -17.60
CA SER A 9 -19.81 2.71 -17.50
C SER A 9 -19.59 3.48 -16.19
N LEU A 10 -19.47 2.78 -15.06
CA LEU A 10 -19.17 3.41 -13.76
C LEU A 10 -17.79 4.07 -13.75
N ILE A 11 -16.77 3.42 -14.32
CA ILE A 11 -15.42 3.95 -14.46
C ILE A 11 -15.41 5.25 -15.28
N VAL A 12 -16.07 5.23 -16.43
CA VAL A 12 -16.15 6.41 -17.30
C VAL A 12 -16.92 7.53 -16.60
N PHE A 13 -18.06 7.21 -16.00
CA PHE A 13 -18.88 8.19 -15.27
C PHE A 13 -18.11 8.83 -14.12
N LEU A 14 -17.40 8.05 -13.32
CA LEU A 14 -16.69 8.56 -12.14
C LEU A 14 -15.46 9.39 -12.54
N ASN A 15 -14.69 8.95 -13.55
CA ASN A 15 -13.53 9.71 -14.03
C ASN A 15 -13.93 11.03 -14.68
N ILE A 16 -14.90 11.01 -15.60
CA ILE A 16 -15.37 12.22 -16.26
C ILE A 16 -16.05 13.13 -15.23
N GLY A 17 -16.88 12.57 -14.36
CA GLY A 17 -17.57 13.30 -13.31
C GLY A 17 -16.61 13.98 -12.35
N SER A 18 -15.56 13.29 -11.89
CA SER A 18 -14.57 13.88 -10.98
C SER A 18 -13.75 14.97 -11.64
N ILE A 19 -13.35 14.79 -12.91
CA ILE A 19 -12.64 15.83 -13.69
C ILE A 19 -13.50 17.08 -13.84
N ILE A 20 -14.74 16.93 -14.32
CA ILE A 20 -15.63 18.07 -14.56
C ILE A 20 -15.91 18.79 -13.25
N PHE A 21 -16.31 18.05 -12.21
CA PHE A 21 -16.63 18.62 -10.90
C PHE A 21 -15.44 19.39 -10.31
N TYR A 22 -14.24 18.80 -10.32
CA TYR A 22 -13.03 19.46 -9.83
C TYR A 22 -12.74 20.74 -10.62
N ASN A 23 -12.68 20.66 -11.95
CA ASN A 23 -12.32 21.80 -12.78
C ASN A 23 -13.34 22.94 -12.68
N THR A 24 -14.64 22.65 -12.64
CA THR A 24 -15.67 23.68 -12.50
C THR A 24 -15.49 24.47 -11.21
N ILE A 25 -15.27 23.80 -10.06
CA ILE A 25 -15.11 24.51 -8.78
C ILE A 25 -13.78 25.26 -8.73
N VAL A 26 -12.69 24.69 -9.25
CA VAL A 26 -11.39 25.36 -9.35
C VAL A 26 -11.50 26.64 -10.17
N ILE A 27 -12.14 26.59 -11.34
CA ILE A 27 -12.33 27.77 -12.21
C ILE A 27 -13.13 28.86 -11.49
N ILE A 28 -14.19 28.49 -10.75
CA ILE A 28 -15.01 29.44 -10.00
C ILE A 28 -14.17 30.12 -8.90
N ILE A 29 -13.48 29.35 -8.08
CA ILE A 29 -12.70 29.87 -6.94
C ILE A 29 -11.51 30.69 -7.46
N VAL A 30 -10.67 30.10 -8.31
CA VAL A 30 -9.47 30.76 -8.84
C VAL A 30 -9.85 31.97 -9.69
N GLY A 31 -10.89 31.85 -10.52
CA GLY A 31 -11.40 32.96 -11.33
C GLY A 31 -11.92 34.13 -10.48
N TYR A 32 -12.58 33.84 -9.35
CA TYR A 32 -13.02 34.88 -8.41
C TYR A 32 -11.85 35.66 -7.81
N PHE A 33 -10.81 34.97 -7.32
CA PHE A 33 -9.63 35.63 -6.73
C PHE A 33 -8.79 36.36 -7.78
N LEU A 34 -8.59 35.76 -8.96
CA LEU A 34 -7.87 36.40 -10.07
C LEU A 34 -8.57 37.68 -10.54
N ASN A 35 -9.90 37.68 -10.67
CA ASN A 35 -10.65 38.87 -11.09
C ASN A 35 -10.52 40.02 -10.08
N LYS A 36 -10.40 39.70 -8.79
CA LYS A 36 -10.20 40.70 -7.73
C LYS A 36 -8.73 41.13 -7.55
N ASN A 37 -7.79 40.53 -8.26
CA ASN A 37 -6.34 40.63 -8.00
C ASN A 37 -5.99 40.34 -6.53
N GLU A 38 -6.75 39.45 -5.90
CA GLU A 38 -6.57 39.04 -4.51
C GLU A 38 -5.78 37.73 -4.46
N ILE A 39 -4.96 37.58 -3.40
CA ILE A 39 -4.30 36.30 -3.11
C ILE A 39 -5.37 35.33 -2.63
N ILE A 40 -5.30 34.08 -3.10
CA ILE A 40 -6.20 33.00 -2.65
C ILE A 40 -6.11 32.87 -1.13
N SER A 41 -7.25 32.95 -0.45
CA SER A 41 -7.30 32.81 1.00
C SER A 41 -6.91 31.40 1.44
N VAL A 42 -6.47 31.26 2.69
CA VAL A 42 -6.08 29.95 3.25
C VAL A 42 -7.26 28.99 3.25
N GLU A 43 -8.47 29.47 3.55
CA GLU A 43 -9.70 28.67 3.51
C GLU A 43 -10.00 28.16 2.09
N ALA A 44 -9.86 29.01 1.09
CA ALA A 44 -10.04 28.63 -0.31
C ALA A 44 -8.99 27.59 -0.75
N TRP A 45 -7.75 27.71 -0.28
CA TRP A 45 -6.71 26.72 -0.53
C TRP A 45 -7.03 25.35 0.10
N PHE A 46 -7.58 25.32 1.32
CA PHE A 46 -8.05 24.07 1.93
C PHE A 46 -9.19 23.42 1.14
N ILE A 47 -10.15 24.21 0.67
CA ILE A 47 -11.26 23.72 -0.18
C ILE A 47 -10.70 23.10 -1.46
N LEU A 48 -9.81 23.80 -2.16
CA LEU A 48 -9.17 23.30 -3.39
C LEU A 48 -8.40 21.99 -3.13
N SER A 49 -7.70 21.91 -2.00
CA SER A 49 -6.96 20.70 -1.60
C SER A 49 -7.91 19.51 -1.37
N TYR A 50 -9.02 19.73 -0.66
CA TYR A 50 -10.03 18.69 -0.44
C TYR A 50 -10.68 18.21 -1.74
N LEU A 51 -10.98 19.14 -2.65
CA LEU A 51 -11.48 18.81 -3.99
C LEU A 51 -10.45 18.02 -4.80
N GLY A 52 -9.16 18.35 -4.67
CA GLY A 52 -8.06 17.58 -5.25
C GLY A 52 -8.04 16.13 -4.77
N VAL A 53 -8.30 15.89 -3.48
CA VAL A 53 -8.44 14.53 -2.95
C VAL A 53 -9.63 13.79 -3.59
N ILE A 54 -10.79 14.44 -3.72
CA ILE A 54 -11.96 13.84 -4.39
C ILE A 54 -11.63 13.48 -5.85
N TYR A 55 -10.94 14.37 -6.56
CA TYR A 55 -10.49 14.11 -7.92
C TYR A 55 -9.57 12.88 -8.01
N LEU A 56 -8.59 12.77 -7.12
CA LEU A 56 -7.67 11.63 -7.04
C LEU A 56 -8.39 10.32 -6.71
N ILE A 57 -9.39 10.35 -5.82
CA ILE A 57 -10.25 9.19 -5.56
C ILE A 57 -10.94 8.75 -6.85
N GLY A 58 -11.45 9.70 -7.65
CA GLY A 58 -12.05 9.43 -8.95
C GLY A 58 -11.12 8.64 -9.88
N LEU A 59 -9.86 9.08 -10.00
CA LEU A 59 -8.84 8.42 -10.83
C LEU A 59 -8.47 7.01 -10.32
N ALA A 60 -8.39 6.85 -8.99
CA ALA A 60 -7.99 5.59 -8.36
C ALA A 60 -9.14 4.56 -8.30
N ALA A 61 -10.40 4.98 -8.45
CA ALA A 61 -11.56 4.12 -8.27
C ALA A 61 -11.70 2.99 -9.30
N ASN A 62 -10.94 3.04 -10.40
CA ASN A 62 -10.96 2.00 -11.43
C ASN A 62 -10.72 0.60 -10.84
N ALA A 63 -9.69 0.47 -10.00
CA ALA A 63 -9.34 -0.82 -9.40
C ALA A 63 -10.43 -1.33 -8.43
N PRO A 64 -10.93 -0.55 -7.45
CA PRO A 64 -12.07 -0.94 -6.62
C PRO A 64 -13.33 -1.31 -7.41
N ILE A 65 -13.69 -0.53 -8.44
CA ILE A 65 -14.89 -0.78 -9.26
C ILE A 65 -14.74 -2.13 -9.99
N LEU A 66 -13.58 -2.40 -10.60
CA LEU A 66 -13.32 -3.67 -11.27
C LEU A 66 -13.32 -4.85 -10.31
N PHE A 67 -12.67 -4.70 -9.15
CA PHE A 67 -12.60 -5.73 -8.12
C PHE A 67 -13.98 -6.14 -7.59
N ILE A 68 -14.88 -5.17 -7.38
CA ILE A 68 -16.23 -5.43 -6.85
C ILE A 68 -17.15 -6.01 -7.92
N ASN A 69 -17.07 -5.49 -9.16
CA ASN A 69 -18.09 -5.77 -10.17
C ASN A 69 -17.71 -6.86 -11.19
N SER A 70 -16.44 -7.29 -11.24
CA SER A 70 -15.98 -8.35 -12.15
C SER A 70 -15.28 -9.47 -11.39
N SER A 71 -15.79 -10.71 -11.53
CA SER A 71 -15.19 -11.92 -10.96
C SER A 71 -13.76 -12.13 -11.45
N ASP A 72 -13.55 -11.94 -12.75
CA ASP A 72 -12.31 -12.30 -13.42
C ASP A 72 -11.18 -11.34 -12.98
N TYR A 73 -11.51 -10.04 -12.89
CA TYR A 73 -10.57 -9.07 -12.33
C TYR A 73 -10.32 -9.31 -10.85
N ARG A 74 -11.36 -9.64 -10.06
CA ARG A 74 -11.20 -9.95 -8.64
C ARG A 74 -10.22 -11.10 -8.42
N GLU A 75 -10.36 -12.18 -9.19
CA GLU A 75 -9.44 -13.33 -9.12
C GLU A 75 -8.01 -12.95 -9.52
N ALA A 76 -7.85 -12.16 -10.58
CA ALA A 76 -6.54 -11.65 -10.99
C ALA A 76 -5.90 -10.80 -9.88
N TYR A 77 -6.64 -9.88 -9.27
CA TYR A 77 -6.16 -9.07 -8.15
C TYR A 77 -5.70 -9.94 -6.97
N LEU A 78 -6.52 -10.89 -6.53
CA LEU A 78 -6.17 -11.77 -5.41
C LEU A 78 -4.91 -12.60 -5.69
N LYS A 79 -4.73 -13.06 -6.93
CA LYS A 79 -3.53 -13.78 -7.35
C LYS A 79 -2.28 -12.89 -7.23
N GLU A 80 -2.32 -11.68 -7.75
CA GLU A 80 -1.20 -10.73 -7.67
C GLU A 80 -0.91 -10.32 -6.22
N PHE A 81 -1.94 -10.07 -5.40
CA PHE A 81 -1.74 -9.76 -3.98
C PHE A 81 -1.05 -10.91 -3.22
N ASN A 82 -1.36 -12.16 -3.54
CA ASN A 82 -0.68 -13.31 -2.94
C ASN A 82 0.79 -13.40 -3.37
N LEU A 83 1.11 -13.09 -4.63
CA LEU A 83 2.51 -13.02 -5.10
C LEU A 83 3.29 -11.93 -4.36
N ILE A 84 2.71 -10.74 -4.21
CA ILE A 84 3.32 -9.64 -3.45
C ILE A 84 3.52 -10.04 -1.98
N LYS A 85 2.51 -10.65 -1.36
CA LYS A 85 2.59 -11.12 0.03
C LYS A 85 3.71 -12.12 0.24
N THR A 86 3.80 -13.13 -0.63
CA THR A 86 4.86 -14.15 -0.56
C THR A 86 6.25 -13.56 -0.80
N PHE A 87 6.37 -12.57 -1.70
CA PHE A 87 7.62 -11.84 -1.90
C PHE A 87 8.08 -11.13 -0.61
N PHE A 88 7.19 -10.39 0.05
CA PHE A 88 7.52 -9.74 1.32
C PHE A 88 7.83 -10.75 2.43
N GLN A 89 7.05 -11.83 2.56
CA GLN A 89 7.35 -12.90 3.52
C GLN A 89 8.75 -13.49 3.30
N LYS A 90 9.17 -13.70 2.04
CA LYS A 90 10.51 -14.19 1.72
C LYS A 90 11.60 -13.20 2.12
N ILE A 91 11.36 -11.90 1.99
CA ILE A 91 12.33 -10.86 2.42
C ILE A 91 12.43 -10.83 3.95
N PHE A 92 11.30 -10.83 4.66
CA PHE A 92 11.27 -10.65 6.12
C PHE A 92 11.53 -11.91 6.94
N ASN A 93 11.34 -13.11 6.38
CA ASN A 93 11.61 -14.36 7.09
C ASN A 93 13.06 -14.85 6.95
N ASN A 94 13.81 -14.37 5.96
CA ASN A 94 15.22 -14.75 5.75
C ASN A 94 16.20 -13.99 6.65
N THR A 95 15.75 -13.02 7.43
CA THR A 95 16.57 -12.20 8.36
C THR A 95 16.84 -12.86 9.71
N SER A 96 16.38 -14.10 9.93
CA SER A 96 16.67 -14.86 11.15
C SER A 96 17.40 -16.17 10.81
N THR A 97 18.66 -16.07 10.38
CA THR A 97 19.58 -17.19 10.50
C THR A 97 19.85 -17.42 11.99
N PRO A 98 19.46 -18.55 12.59
CA PRO A 98 19.84 -18.84 13.96
C PRO A 98 21.35 -18.94 14.01
N ILE A 99 21.99 -18.10 14.83
CA ILE A 99 23.40 -18.26 15.19
C ILE A 99 23.52 -19.65 15.79
N GLN A 100 24.18 -20.58 15.09
CA GLN A 100 24.58 -21.84 15.68
C GLN A 100 25.57 -21.51 16.79
N VAL A 101 25.08 -21.40 18.02
CA VAL A 101 25.93 -21.36 19.20
C VAL A 101 26.55 -22.75 19.28
N ILE A 102 27.76 -22.88 18.75
CA ILE A 102 28.61 -24.04 19.00
C ILE A 102 28.81 -24.04 20.52
N SER A 103 28.06 -24.88 21.22
CA SER A 103 28.28 -25.16 22.64
C SER A 103 29.66 -25.79 22.74
N LYS A 104 30.62 -24.97 23.16
CA LYS A 104 31.97 -25.41 23.49
C LYS A 104 31.84 -26.21 24.79
N ASP A 105 31.57 -27.51 24.66
CA ASP A 105 31.59 -28.43 25.79
C ASP A 105 33.00 -28.44 26.38
N ILE A 106 33.15 -27.73 27.50
CA ILE A 106 34.35 -27.70 28.30
C ILE A 106 34.48 -29.09 28.92
N ASN A 107 35.49 -29.82 28.45
CA ASN A 107 35.80 -31.20 28.77
C ASN A 107 36.28 -31.33 30.23
N ASN A 108 35.35 -31.28 31.19
CA ASN A 108 35.59 -31.34 32.64
C ASN A 108 35.68 -32.79 33.19
N LYS A 109 36.29 -33.72 32.46
CA LYS A 109 36.49 -35.11 32.93
C LYS A 109 37.83 -35.68 32.49
N LYS A 110 38.93 -35.17 33.07
CA LYS A 110 40.21 -35.91 33.17
C LYS A 110 41.17 -35.29 34.20
N ILE A 111 40.69 -35.02 35.41
CA ILE A 111 41.56 -34.79 36.57
C ILE A 111 40.92 -35.56 37.72
N ASN A 112 41.41 -36.77 37.98
CA ASN A 112 41.36 -37.50 39.26
C ASN A 112 41.64 -38.99 39.04
N GLN A 113 42.90 -39.32 38.73
CA GLN A 113 43.50 -40.61 39.11
C GLN A 113 44.99 -40.37 39.37
N ILE A 114 45.33 -39.93 40.59
CA ILE A 114 46.68 -40.09 41.14
C ILE A 114 46.57 -41.29 42.07
N ILE A 115 47.27 -42.36 41.72
CA ILE A 115 47.36 -43.61 42.48
C ILE A 115 48.46 -43.41 43.54
N PRO A 116 48.22 -43.70 44.83
CA PRO A 116 49.28 -43.66 45.84
C PRO A 116 50.20 -44.88 45.68
N ILE A 117 51.51 -44.64 45.60
CA ILE A 117 52.54 -45.68 45.62
C ILE A 117 52.86 -46.00 47.08
N SER A 118 52.71 -47.27 47.45
CA SER A 118 53.21 -47.84 48.69
C SER A 118 54.42 -48.74 48.39
N THR A 119 55.62 -48.27 48.71
CA THR A 119 56.81 -49.06 49.10
C THR A 119 57.81 -48.13 49.76
#